data_AF-A0A4R6RDW0-F1
#
_entry.id   AF-A0A4R6RDW0-F1
#
_cell.length_a   1.000
_cell.length_b   1.000
_cell.length_c   1.000
_cell.angle_alpha   90.00
_cell.angle_beta   90.00
_cell.angle_gamma   90.00
#
_symmetry.space_group_name_H-M   'P 1'
#
loop_
_entity.id
_entity.type
_entity.pdbx_description
1 polymer ?
#
loop_
_entity_poly.entity_id
_entity_poly.type
_entity_poly.pdbx_seq_one_letter_code
_entity_poly.pdbx_strand_id
1 'polypeptide(L)'
;MTITARAALAVALALGAAVPHATAATIAAGYYMEQRVNSCAQRDLCFLNFSAVPAGKTLILTDVSCTASVGSGSVLVATQVARSGDGDHSGRRPIPPVFTYQNGQDRNYQLQTKTMLIVQAGQVPWIATNYSAKANSLIVDCTIAGVLK
;
A
#
# COMPACT_ATOMS: atom_id res chain seq x y z
N MET A 1 -49.36 -28.32 -39.68
CA MET A 1 -48.60 -29.03 -38.63
C MET A 1 -47.49 -28.09 -38.18
N THR A 2 -47.73 -27.41 -37.07
CA THR A 2 -46.97 -26.28 -36.53
C THR A 2 -46.01 -26.83 -35.46
N ILE A 3 -44.71 -26.55 -35.57
CA ILE A 3 -43.74 -26.88 -34.51
C ILE A 3 -42.97 -25.62 -34.12
N THR A 4 -43.01 -25.39 -32.82
CA THR A 4 -42.73 -24.20 -32.02
C THR A 4 -41.24 -23.92 -31.87
N ALA A 5 -40.82 -22.68 -32.12
CA ALA A 5 -39.48 -22.20 -31.78
C ALA A 5 -39.37 -21.91 -30.27
N ARG A 6 -38.38 -22.51 -29.59
CA ARG A 6 -38.03 -22.20 -28.20
C ARG A 6 -36.83 -21.26 -28.19
N ALA A 7 -37.07 -19.98 -27.88
CA ALA A 7 -36.02 -19.03 -27.56
C ALA A 7 -35.57 -19.24 -26.11
N ALA A 8 -34.31 -19.65 -25.91
CA ALA A 8 -33.69 -19.71 -24.60
C ALA A 8 -33.00 -18.35 -24.32
N LEU A 9 -33.58 -17.58 -23.41
CA LEU A 9 -32.99 -16.33 -22.91
C LEU A 9 -31.92 -16.69 -21.87
N ALA A 10 -30.64 -16.63 -22.27
CA ALA A 10 -29.53 -16.78 -21.34
C ALA A 10 -29.28 -15.44 -20.64
N VAL A 11 -29.65 -15.33 -19.36
CA VAL A 11 -29.31 -14.20 -18.50
C VAL A 11 -27.86 -14.38 -18.06
N ALA A 12 -26.94 -13.64 -18.69
CA ALA A 12 -25.56 -13.55 -18.26
C ALA A 12 -25.47 -12.58 -17.07
N LEU A 13 -25.46 -13.11 -15.84
CA LEU A 13 -25.04 -12.35 -14.66
C LEU A 13 -23.52 -12.15 -14.72
N ALA A 14 -23.08 -11.00 -15.24
CA ALA A 14 -21.71 -10.54 -15.10
C ALA A 14 -21.50 -10.13 -13.63
N LEU A 15 -21.01 -11.07 -12.83
CA LEU A 15 -20.41 -10.77 -11.53
C LEU A 15 -19.14 -9.95 -11.79
N GLY A 16 -19.27 -8.62 -11.75
CA GLY A 16 -18.14 -7.72 -11.72
C GLY A 16 -17.33 -8.00 -10.46
N ALA A 17 -16.22 -8.71 -10.60
CA ALA A 17 -15.22 -8.81 -9.54
C ALA A 17 -14.75 -7.40 -9.21
N ALA A 18 -15.12 -6.90 -8.03
CA ALA A 18 -14.58 -5.66 -7.48
C ALA A 18 -13.10 -5.90 -7.20
N VAL A 19 -12.25 -5.68 -8.20
CA VAL A 19 -10.80 -5.63 -8.01
C VAL A 19 -10.56 -4.44 -7.08
N PRO A 20 -9.80 -4.56 -5.98
CA PRO A 20 -9.47 -3.41 -5.13
C PRO A 20 -8.79 -2.34 -6.00
N HIS A 21 -9.49 -1.24 -6.23
CA HIS A 21 -8.98 -0.13 -7.03
C HIS A 21 -7.90 0.55 -6.20
N ALA A 22 -6.66 0.41 -6.64
CA ALA A 22 -5.57 1.18 -6.08
C ALA A 22 -5.87 2.66 -6.37
N THR A 23 -6.21 3.43 -5.34
CA THR A 23 -6.64 4.83 -5.49
C THR A 23 -5.51 5.68 -6.06
N ALA A 24 -5.83 6.48 -7.07
CA ALA A 24 -4.88 7.47 -7.59
C ALA A 24 -4.54 8.50 -6.49
N ALA A 25 -3.38 9.14 -6.60
CA ALA A 25 -3.02 10.25 -5.72
C ALA A 25 -4.10 11.34 -5.78
N THR A 26 -4.55 11.78 -4.61
CA THR A 26 -5.40 12.95 -4.46
C THR A 26 -4.49 14.17 -4.32
N ILE A 27 -4.64 15.16 -5.21
CA ILE A 27 -3.88 16.41 -5.19
C ILE A 27 -4.85 17.58 -5.15
N ALA A 28 -4.79 18.39 -4.10
CA ALA A 28 -5.65 19.56 -3.94
C ALA A 28 -4.88 20.71 -3.27
N ALA A 29 -4.87 21.89 -3.89
CA ALA A 29 -4.17 23.08 -3.38
C ALA A 29 -2.71 22.85 -2.94
N GLY A 30 -1.99 21.96 -3.65
CA GLY A 30 -0.60 21.59 -3.33
C GLY A 30 -0.46 20.51 -2.26
N TYR A 31 -1.53 20.08 -1.60
CA TYR A 31 -1.51 18.89 -0.75
C TYR A 31 -1.56 17.63 -1.60
N TYR A 32 -0.83 16.60 -1.17
CA TYR A 32 -0.78 15.29 -1.80
C TYR A 32 -1.13 14.24 -0.76
N MET A 33 -2.00 13.31 -1.15
CA MET A 33 -2.36 12.14 -0.34
C MET A 33 -2.58 10.94 -1.25
N GLU A 34 -2.00 9.79 -0.89
CA GLU A 34 -2.21 8.56 -1.63
C GLU A 34 -2.28 7.37 -0.69
N GLN A 35 -3.30 6.52 -0.89
CA GLN A 35 -3.45 5.24 -0.20
C GLN A 35 -3.16 4.09 -1.17
N ARG A 36 -2.48 3.07 -0.67
CA ARG A 36 -2.18 1.84 -1.39
C ARG A 36 -2.28 0.66 -0.44
N VAL A 37 -2.63 -0.49 -1.01
CA VAL A 37 -2.67 -1.78 -0.30
C VAL A 37 -1.91 -2.79 -1.13
N ASN A 38 -1.11 -3.63 -0.47
CA ASN A 38 -0.47 -4.78 -1.11
C ASN A 38 -0.56 -6.02 -0.22
N SER A 39 -0.66 -7.19 -0.87
CA SER A 39 -0.59 -8.50 -0.23
C SER A 39 0.67 -9.24 -0.68
N CYS A 40 1.50 -9.64 0.27
CA CYS A 40 2.83 -10.20 0.05
C CYS A 40 2.97 -11.60 0.66
N ALA A 41 1.99 -12.48 0.38
CA ALA A 41 2.01 -13.85 0.90
C ALA A 41 3.30 -14.60 0.55
N GLN A 42 3.73 -15.50 1.45
CA GLN A 42 4.91 -16.36 1.29
C GLN A 42 6.25 -15.59 1.16
N ARG A 43 6.30 -14.35 1.66
CA ARG A 43 7.51 -13.53 1.74
C ARG A 43 7.75 -13.09 3.17
N ASP A 44 8.97 -12.69 3.48
CA ASP A 44 9.40 -12.04 4.72
C ASP A 44 9.55 -10.51 4.53
N LEU A 45 9.42 -10.04 3.29
CA LEU A 45 9.50 -8.64 2.90
C LEU A 45 8.34 -8.26 2.00
N CYS A 46 7.66 -7.17 2.34
CA CYS A 46 6.57 -6.61 1.57
C CYS A 46 6.90 -5.18 1.15
N PHE A 47 6.77 -4.91 -0.16
CA PHE A 47 6.98 -3.58 -0.74
C PHE A 47 5.67 -2.98 -1.21
N LEU A 48 5.55 -1.68 -1.07
CA LEU A 48 4.40 -0.93 -1.51
C LEU A 48 4.89 0.36 -2.18
N ASN A 49 4.65 0.48 -3.48
CA ASN A 49 5.06 1.61 -4.29
C ASN A 49 3.88 2.57 -4.48
N PHE A 50 4.15 3.87 -4.38
CA PHE A 50 3.18 4.92 -4.66
C PHE A 50 3.36 5.47 -6.08
N SER A 51 2.55 6.45 -6.47
CA SER A 51 2.71 7.12 -7.75
C SER A 51 4.03 7.89 -7.81
N ALA A 52 4.63 7.96 -9.00
CA ALA A 52 5.77 8.84 -9.22
C ALA A 52 5.37 10.30 -9.00
N VAL A 53 6.27 11.09 -8.43
CA VAL A 53 6.07 12.53 -8.27
C VAL A 53 5.99 13.19 -9.67
N PRO A 54 4.97 14.01 -9.94
CA PRO A 54 4.81 14.67 -11.25
C PRO A 54 6.06 15.47 -11.67
N ALA A 55 6.25 15.60 -12.98
CA ALA A 55 7.34 16.40 -13.53
C ALA A 55 7.28 17.87 -13.03
N GLY A 56 8.44 18.44 -12.73
CA GLY A 56 8.56 19.81 -12.24
C GLY A 56 8.02 20.04 -10.82
N LYS A 57 7.66 18.97 -10.09
CA LYS A 57 7.23 19.02 -8.69
C LYS A 57 8.18 18.30 -7.76
N THR A 58 8.22 18.76 -6.52
CA THR A 58 8.88 18.08 -5.42
C THR A 58 7.85 17.77 -4.34
N LEU A 59 7.74 16.50 -3.96
CA LEU A 59 6.90 16.08 -2.85
C LEU A 59 7.71 16.13 -1.55
N ILE A 60 7.23 16.87 -0.56
CA ILE A 60 7.73 16.81 0.81
C ILE A 60 6.74 15.94 1.58
N LEU A 61 7.10 14.68 1.81
CA LEU A 61 6.33 13.76 2.63
C LEU A 61 6.42 14.18 4.10
N THR A 62 5.26 14.36 4.73
CA THR A 62 5.11 14.82 6.11
C THR A 62 4.59 13.74 7.03
N ASP A 63 3.72 12.87 6.53
CA ASP A 63 3.01 11.89 7.34
C ASP A 63 2.91 10.56 6.59
N VAL A 64 3.18 9.47 7.31
CA VAL A 64 2.94 8.11 6.83
C VAL A 64 2.19 7.34 7.90
N SER A 65 1.10 6.69 7.51
CA SER A 65 0.29 5.83 8.36
C SER A 65 0.07 4.50 7.65
N CYS A 66 0.30 3.40 8.35
CA CYS A 66 0.10 2.07 7.80
C CYS A 66 -0.58 1.13 8.79
N THR A 67 -1.34 0.19 8.26
CA THR A 67 -1.71 -1.05 8.95
C THR A 67 -0.95 -2.21 8.30
N ALA A 68 -0.18 -2.95 9.10
CA ALA A 68 0.44 -4.20 8.67
C ALA A 68 -0.24 -5.37 9.39
N SER A 69 -0.78 -6.32 8.62
CA SER A 69 -1.40 -7.55 9.12
C SER A 69 -0.53 -8.74 8.74
N VAL A 70 -0.25 -9.62 9.71
CA VAL A 70 0.57 -10.82 9.51
C VAL A 70 -0.05 -12.00 10.23
N GLY A 71 -0.11 -13.14 9.53
CA GLY A 71 -0.58 -14.39 10.10
C GLY A 71 0.29 -14.94 11.23
N SER A 72 -0.17 -16.01 11.87
CA SER A 72 0.53 -16.62 13.01
C SER A 72 1.93 -17.12 12.64
N GLY A 73 2.84 -17.08 13.63
CA GLY A 73 4.23 -17.54 13.48
C GLY A 73 5.22 -16.49 12.96
N SER A 74 4.74 -15.33 12.51
CA SER A 74 5.59 -14.20 12.10
C SER A 74 5.29 -12.93 12.88
N VAL A 75 6.31 -12.08 13.06
CA VAL A 75 6.18 -10.77 13.69
C VAL A 75 6.76 -9.68 12.81
N LEU A 76 6.24 -8.47 12.94
CA LEU A 76 6.83 -7.30 12.30
C LEU A 76 8.19 -7.00 12.93
N VAL A 77 9.22 -6.86 12.10
CA VAL A 77 10.59 -6.52 12.53
C VAL A 77 10.88 -5.04 12.32
N ALA A 78 10.60 -4.53 11.12
CA ALA A 78 10.88 -3.14 10.78
C ALA A 78 10.02 -2.67 9.62
N THR A 79 9.64 -1.39 9.64
CA THR A 79 9.00 -0.72 8.52
C THR A 79 9.72 0.59 8.25
N GLN A 80 9.86 0.94 6.97
CA GLN A 80 10.50 2.18 6.54
C GLN A 80 9.85 2.74 5.28
N VAL A 81 9.86 4.07 5.14
CA VAL A 81 9.57 4.79 3.90
C VAL A 81 10.85 5.32 3.28
N ALA A 82 10.92 5.31 1.96
CA ALA A 82 12.02 5.81 1.16
C ALA A 82 11.52 6.22 -0.24
N ARG A 83 12.46 6.57 -1.14
CA ARG A 83 12.19 6.96 -2.53
C ARG A 83 13.06 6.16 -3.50
N SER A 84 12.63 6.05 -4.76
CA SER A 84 13.41 5.37 -5.80
C SER A 84 14.68 6.16 -6.17
N GLY A 85 15.71 5.44 -6.62
CA GLY A 85 16.98 6.04 -7.06
C GLY A 85 17.95 6.42 -5.92
N ASP A 86 17.54 6.31 -4.66
CA ASP A 86 18.47 6.35 -3.53
C ASP A 86 19.24 5.03 -3.47
N GLY A 87 20.39 4.97 -4.16
CA GLY A 87 21.42 3.95 -3.93
C GLY A 87 22.10 4.07 -2.56
N ASP A 88 21.78 5.13 -1.82
CA ASP A 88 22.31 5.45 -0.50
C ASP A 88 21.19 5.35 0.56
N HIS A 89 21.47 4.69 1.68
CA HIS A 89 20.49 4.44 2.75
C HIS A 89 20.06 5.72 3.50
N SER A 90 20.65 6.88 3.18
CA SER A 90 20.35 8.19 3.75
C SER A 90 18.92 8.70 3.49
N GLY A 91 18.21 8.11 2.52
CA GLY A 91 16.80 8.42 2.22
C GLY A 91 15.76 7.58 2.95
N ARG A 92 16.15 6.70 3.88
CA ARG A 92 15.22 5.82 4.59
C ARG A 92 14.78 6.43 5.91
N ARG A 93 13.48 6.34 6.19
CA ARG A 93 12.87 6.85 7.44
C ARG A 93 12.09 5.72 8.10
N PRO A 94 12.43 5.32 9.34
CA PRO A 94 11.70 4.26 10.02
C PRO A 94 10.26 4.69 10.34
N ILE A 95 9.34 3.73 10.30
CA ILE A 95 7.94 3.89 10.68
C ILE A 95 7.70 2.94 11.87
N PRO A 96 7.82 3.43 13.12
CA PRO A 96 7.66 2.56 14.28
C PRO A 96 6.18 2.14 14.44
N PRO A 97 5.92 0.98 15.07
CA PRO A 97 4.59 0.63 15.51
C PRO A 97 4.15 1.55 16.65
N VAL A 98 2.94 2.08 16.54
CA VAL A 98 2.27 2.86 17.59
C VAL A 98 1.37 1.97 18.42
N PHE A 99 0.74 0.98 17.78
CA PHE A 99 -0.16 0.05 18.44
C PHE A 99 -0.10 -1.32 17.78
N THR A 100 -0.18 -2.38 18.59
CA THR A 100 -0.22 -3.77 18.13
C THR A 100 -1.39 -4.47 18.79
N TYR A 101 -2.21 -5.16 18.00
CA TYR A 101 -3.26 -6.03 18.52
C TYR A 101 -3.26 -7.37 17.82
N GLN A 102 -3.72 -8.40 18.54
CA GLN A 102 -3.86 -9.75 18.03
C GLN A 102 -5.35 -10.08 17.94
N ASN A 103 -5.79 -10.53 16.77
CA ASN A 103 -7.16 -11.00 16.55
C ASN A 103 -7.12 -12.44 16.04
N GLY A 104 -7.38 -13.40 16.93
CA GLY A 104 -7.25 -14.82 16.62
C GLY A 104 -5.81 -15.19 16.22
N GLN A 105 -5.66 -15.63 14.97
CA GLN A 105 -4.36 -16.05 14.40
C GLN A 105 -3.55 -14.89 13.82
N ASP A 106 -4.16 -13.74 13.55
CA ASP A 106 -3.49 -12.62 12.90
C ASP A 106 -3.03 -11.57 13.93
N ARG A 107 -1.86 -10.99 13.67
CA ARG A 107 -1.34 -9.82 14.38
C ARG A 107 -1.40 -8.61 13.47
N ASN A 108 -1.95 -7.53 13.98
CA ASN A 108 -2.12 -6.27 13.27
C ASN A 108 -1.30 -5.19 13.98
N TYR A 109 -0.51 -4.46 13.20
CA TYR A 109 0.37 -3.40 13.65
C TYR A 109 -0.08 -2.09 13.01
N GLN A 110 -0.43 -1.12 13.83
CA GLN A 110 -0.66 0.26 13.42
C GLN A 110 0.69 0.98 13.49
N LEU A 111 1.12 1.51 12.35
CA LEU A 111 2.41 2.17 12.18
C LEU A 111 2.16 3.62 11.81
N GLN A 112 2.87 4.54 12.45
CA GLN A 112 2.74 5.95 12.11
C GLN A 112 4.07 6.67 12.33
N THR A 113 4.40 7.58 11.43
CA THR A 113 5.52 8.49 11.62
C THR A 113 5.24 9.84 10.99
N LYS A 114 5.74 10.89 11.65
CA LYS A 114 5.91 12.20 11.04
C LYS A 114 7.33 12.26 10.52
N THR A 115 7.49 12.61 9.24
CA THR A 115 8.79 12.59 8.58
C THR A 115 8.98 13.83 7.72
N MET A 116 10.21 14.05 7.28
CA MET A 116 10.51 14.98 6.21
C MET A 116 11.35 14.22 5.19
N LEU A 117 10.65 13.60 4.23
CA LEU A 117 11.27 12.91 3.11
C LEU A 117 10.94 13.67 1.83
N ILE A 118 11.95 14.28 1.24
CA ILE A 118 11.83 15.01 -0.02
C ILE A 118 11.90 13.99 -1.16
N VAL A 119 10.92 13.97 -2.06
CA VAL A 119 10.87 13.08 -3.22
C VAL A 119 10.84 13.96 -4.47
N GLN A 120 11.87 13.84 -5.30
CA GLN A 120 12.05 14.66 -6.50
C GLN A 120 11.14 14.21 -7.63
N ALA A 121 10.96 15.08 -8.63
CA ALA A 121 10.22 14.78 -9.85
C ALA A 121 10.67 13.44 -10.47
N GLY A 122 9.70 12.60 -10.85
CA GLY A 122 9.94 11.28 -11.42
C GLY A 122 10.36 10.19 -10.43
N GLN A 123 10.71 10.54 -9.19
CA GLN A 123 10.96 9.54 -8.15
C GLN A 123 9.64 8.98 -7.60
N VAL A 124 9.71 7.74 -7.12
CA VAL A 124 8.59 6.99 -6.56
C VAL A 124 8.83 6.80 -5.07
N PRO A 125 7.95 7.31 -4.19
CA PRO A 125 7.98 6.90 -2.79
C PRO A 125 7.60 5.44 -2.66
N TRP A 126 8.25 4.73 -1.75
CA TRP A 126 7.94 3.35 -1.45
C TRP A 126 8.08 3.04 0.03
N ILE A 127 7.32 2.06 0.49
CA ILE A 127 7.37 1.52 1.85
C ILE A 127 7.82 0.07 1.78
N ALA A 128 8.74 -0.31 2.67
CA ALA A 128 9.13 -1.69 2.88
C ALA A 128 8.85 -2.11 4.31
N THR A 129 8.27 -3.29 4.45
CA THR A 129 7.92 -3.91 5.72
C THR A 129 8.60 -5.27 5.80
N ASN A 130 9.45 -5.47 6.81
CA ASN A 130 10.18 -6.70 7.07
C ASN A 130 9.54 -7.47 8.23
N TYR A 131 9.48 -8.79 8.09
CA TYR A 131 8.92 -9.71 9.07
C TYR A 131 9.97 -10.74 9.49
N SER A 132 9.79 -11.37 10.65
CA SER A 132 10.75 -12.32 11.21
C SER A 132 10.88 -13.62 10.41
N ALA A 133 9.84 -13.97 9.66
CA ALA A 133 9.77 -15.17 8.84
C ALA A 133 8.69 -14.98 7.77
N LYS A 134 8.73 -15.85 6.74
CA LYS A 134 7.69 -15.91 5.72
C LYS A 134 6.35 -16.25 6.36
N ALA A 135 5.31 -15.48 6.05
CA ALA A 135 3.95 -15.73 6.54
C ALA A 135 2.99 -16.11 5.42
N ASN A 136 1.96 -16.88 5.78
CA ASN A 136 0.91 -17.28 4.83
C ASN A 136 0.05 -16.10 4.36
N SER A 137 -0.09 -15.07 5.19
CA SER A 137 -0.75 -13.81 4.87
C SER A 137 0.08 -12.66 5.40
N LEU A 138 0.41 -11.71 4.52
CA LEU A 138 1.02 -10.43 4.83
C LEU A 138 0.28 -9.36 4.04
N ILE A 139 -0.46 -8.49 4.73
CA ILE A 139 -1.18 -7.38 4.10
C ILE A 139 -0.64 -6.09 4.67
N VAL A 140 -0.28 -5.15 3.79
CA VAL A 140 0.16 -3.81 4.17
C VAL A 140 -0.73 -2.81 3.47
N ASP A 141 -1.43 -2.00 4.26
CA ASP A 141 -2.24 -0.87 3.81
C ASP A 141 -1.60 0.41 4.33
N CYS A 142 -1.16 1.30 3.44
CA CYS A 142 -0.47 2.51 3.79
C CYS A 142 -1.07 3.73 3.09
N THR A 143 -1.18 4.81 3.86
CA THR A 143 -1.43 6.16 3.36
C THR A 143 -0.20 7.03 3.57
N ILE A 144 0.20 7.74 2.53
CA ILE A 144 1.21 8.80 2.61
C ILE A 144 0.55 10.16 2.38
N ALA A 145 1.01 11.17 3.09
CA ALA A 145 0.59 12.55 2.90
C ALA A 145 1.78 13.51 2.91
N GLY A 146 1.62 14.62 2.20
CA GLY A 146 2.65 15.64 2.08
C GLY A 146 2.22 16.85 1.29
N VAL A 147 3.20 17.65 0.89
CA VAL A 147 3.01 18.87 0.10
C VAL A 147 3.83 18.79 -1.17
N LEU A 148 3.19 19.00 -2.32
CA LEU A 148 3.83 19.23 -3.60
C LEU A 148 4.18 20.71 -3.74
N LYS A 149 5.45 20.97 -4.05
CA LYS A 149 5.93 22.29 -4.45
C LYS A 149 6.25 22.30 -5.94
#